data_AF-A0A7L0H3N6-F1
#
_entry.id   AF-A0A7L0H3N6-F1
#
_cell.length_a   1.000
_cell.length_b   1.000
_cell.length_c   1.000
_cell.angle_alpha   90.00
_cell.angle_beta   90.00
_cell.angle_gamma   90.00
#
_symmetry.space_group_name_H-M   'P 1'
#
loop_
_entity.id
_entity.type
_entity.pdbx_description
1 polymer ?
#
loop_
_entity_poly.entity_id
_entity_poly.type
_entity_poly.pdbx_seq_one_letter_code
_entity_poly.pdbx_strand_id
1 'polypeptide(L)'
;PPGLSRDTVLGRPGANVTLTCQDEGLANVPVSWQVEERGAVARGRRQRLAEGNALLLQQLRYEDSGRYSCYVGGRLLRSLRLLVEEPPETPRVSCYRRSHDKDVLCEWPLRTKPSPGTRAMLWV
;
A
#
# COMPACT_ATOMS: atom_id res chain seq x y z
N PRO A 1 -0.82 2.86 -8.55
CA PRO A 1 -1.33 1.84 -9.51
C PRO A 1 -2.84 2.05 -9.75
N PRO A 2 -3.36 1.78 -10.96
CA PRO A 2 -4.79 1.98 -11.21
C PRO A 2 -5.59 1.02 -10.32
N GLY A 3 -6.60 1.57 -9.65
CA GLY A 3 -7.58 0.80 -8.89
C GLY A 3 -7.16 0.36 -7.48
N LEU A 4 -6.32 1.12 -6.76
CA LEU A 4 -6.23 0.90 -5.31
C LEU A 4 -7.59 1.20 -4.68
N SER A 5 -8.16 0.18 -4.00
CA SER A 5 -9.39 0.35 -3.23
C SER A 5 -9.19 1.49 -2.22
N ARG A 6 -10.26 2.24 -1.93
CA ARG A 6 -10.25 3.36 -0.96
C ARG A 6 -9.75 2.94 0.44
N ASP A 7 -9.76 1.65 0.72
CA ASP A 7 -9.29 1.05 1.97
C ASP A 7 -7.84 0.52 1.90
N THR A 8 -7.07 0.89 0.86
CA THR A 8 -5.66 0.52 0.74
C THR A 8 -4.77 1.70 1.12
N VAL A 9 -3.86 1.48 2.06
CA VAL A 9 -2.84 2.44 2.47
C VAL A 9 -1.49 1.95 1.97
N LEU A 10 -0.77 2.81 1.23
CA LEU A 10 0.59 2.52 0.78
C LEU A 10 1.60 3.04 1.79
N GLY A 11 2.51 2.16 2.21
CA GLY A 11 3.67 2.50 3.03
C GLY A 11 4.96 2.19 2.27
N ARG A 12 6.02 2.95 2.55
CA ARG A 12 7.37 2.62 2.06
C ARG A 12 8.16 1.93 3.17
N PRO A 13 9.05 0.98 2.84
CA PRO A 13 9.98 0.44 3.82
C PRO A 13 10.76 1.56 4.53
N GLY A 14 10.92 1.46 5.85
CA GLY A 14 11.59 2.45 6.70
C GLY A 14 10.75 3.70 7.02
N ALA A 15 9.61 3.92 6.37
CA ALA A 15 8.75 5.06 6.65
C ALA A 15 7.89 4.83 7.90
N ASN A 16 7.31 5.92 8.41
CA ASN A 16 6.29 5.88 9.46
C ASN A 16 4.92 6.17 8.82
N VAL A 17 3.91 5.38 9.17
CA VAL A 17 2.53 5.52 8.67
C VAL A 17 1.58 5.56 9.86
N THR A 18 0.58 6.43 9.78
CA THR A 18 -0.53 6.45 10.73
C THR A 18 -1.79 5.96 10.04
N LEU A 19 -2.39 4.89 10.55
CA LEU A 19 -3.69 4.41 10.12
C LEU A 19 -4.77 5.08 10.95
N THR A 20 -5.74 5.70 10.29
CA THR A 20 -6.86 6.39 10.94
C THR A 20 -8.14 5.59 10.77
N CYS A 21 -8.84 5.32 11.87
CA CYS A 21 -10.08 4.56 11.83
C CYS A 21 -11.21 5.40 11.20
N GLN A 22 -11.35 6.66 11.64
CA GLN A 22 -12.31 7.62 11.10
C GLN A 22 -11.69 9.02 11.03
N ASP A 23 -12.04 9.77 9.98
CA ASP A 23 -11.49 11.10 9.72
C ASP A 23 -12.07 12.17 10.67
N GLU A 24 -13.34 12.05 11.09
CA GLU A 24 -13.99 12.94 12.08
C GLU A 24 -15.02 12.17 12.93
N GLY A 25 -15.18 12.54 14.22
CA GLY A 25 -16.37 12.18 15.02
C GLY A 25 -16.23 11.19 16.20
N LEU A 26 -15.06 10.57 16.44
CA LEU A 26 -14.85 9.62 17.55
C LEU A 26 -14.26 10.25 18.83
N ALA A 27 -14.66 11.47 19.17
CA ALA A 27 -14.30 12.03 20.47
C ALA A 27 -14.93 11.16 21.58
N ASN A 28 -14.08 10.58 22.43
CA ASN A 28 -14.44 9.83 23.66
C ASN A 28 -14.96 8.39 23.50
N VAL A 29 -14.79 7.75 22.34
CA VAL A 29 -15.21 6.34 22.18
C VAL A 29 -13.99 5.41 22.17
N PRO A 30 -13.99 4.30 22.93
CA PRO A 30 -12.87 3.36 22.95
C PRO A 30 -12.77 2.61 21.61
N VAL A 31 -11.82 3.04 20.78
CA VAL A 31 -11.42 2.36 19.54
C VAL A 31 -10.31 1.36 19.87
N SER A 32 -10.36 0.17 19.29
CA SER A 32 -9.30 -0.84 19.42
C SER A 32 -8.84 -1.33 18.05
N TRP A 33 -7.53 -1.35 17.84
CA TRP A 33 -6.92 -1.85 16.62
C TRP A 33 -6.52 -3.30 16.75
N GLN A 34 -6.81 -4.06 15.71
CA GLN A 34 -6.41 -5.46 15.58
C GLN A 34 -5.74 -5.68 14.23
N VAL A 35 -4.72 -6.53 14.21
CA VAL A 35 -4.14 -7.05 12.97
C VAL A 35 -4.61 -8.48 12.77
N GLU A 36 -5.13 -8.75 11.57
CA GLU A 36 -5.71 -10.06 11.21
C GLU A 36 -4.74 -10.86 10.34
N GLU A 37 -3.99 -10.18 9.48
CA GLU A 37 -2.97 -10.75 8.60
C GLU A 37 -1.75 -9.84 8.67
N ARG A 38 -0.58 -10.35 9.09
CA ARG A 38 0.71 -9.65 9.04
C ARG A 38 1.74 -10.62 8.45
N GLY A 39 2.33 -10.25 7.33
CA GLY A 39 3.29 -11.09 6.60
C GLY A 39 2.67 -12.33 5.94
N ALA A 40 3.51 -13.17 5.32
CA ALA A 40 3.11 -14.40 4.62
C ALA A 40 2.69 -15.55 5.57
N VAL A 41 2.86 -15.39 6.89
CA VAL A 41 2.57 -16.41 7.91
C VAL A 41 1.43 -15.93 8.81
N ALA A 42 0.27 -15.65 8.21
CA ALA A 42 -0.94 -15.33 8.96
C ALA A 42 -1.54 -16.64 9.53
N ARG A 43 -1.03 -17.10 10.69
CA ARG A 43 -1.60 -18.27 11.39
C ARG A 43 -2.89 -17.92 12.16
N GLY A 44 -3.79 -17.14 11.54
CA GLY A 44 -5.13 -16.84 12.06
C GLY A 44 -5.20 -16.10 13.41
N ARG A 45 -4.09 -15.55 13.91
CA ARG A 45 -4.03 -14.97 15.26
C ARG A 45 -4.28 -13.47 15.20
N ARG A 46 -5.51 -13.06 15.55
CA ARG A 46 -5.86 -11.67 15.81
C ARG A 46 -5.04 -11.14 16.99
N GLN A 47 -4.29 -10.06 16.76
CA GLN A 47 -3.48 -9.42 17.80
C GLN A 47 -3.97 -8.00 18.01
N ARG A 48 -4.23 -7.63 19.27
CA ARG A 48 -4.57 -6.26 19.66
C ARG A 48 -3.29 -5.41 19.61
N LEU A 49 -3.32 -4.31 18.86
CA LEU A 49 -2.15 -3.45 18.64
C LEU A 49 -2.15 -2.21 19.52
N ALA A 50 -3.26 -1.45 19.50
CA ALA A 50 -3.36 -0.18 20.19
C ALA A 50 -4.83 0.16 20.49
N GLU A 51 -5.02 1.12 21.39
CA GLU A 51 -6.29 1.78 21.65
C GLU A 51 -6.25 3.24 21.13
N GLY A 52 -7.36 3.74 20.60
CA GLY A 52 -7.49 5.10 20.05
C GLY A 52 -7.77 5.14 18.55
N ASN A 53 -8.20 6.31 18.06
CA ASN A 53 -8.61 6.50 16.65
C ASN A 53 -7.46 6.30 15.65
N ALA A 54 -6.22 6.52 16.09
CA ALA A 54 -5.02 6.44 15.25
C ALA A 54 -4.09 5.32 15.71
N LEU A 55 -3.55 4.57 14.74
CA LEU A 55 -2.50 3.57 14.95
C LEU A 55 -1.23 4.00 14.23
N LEU A 56 -0.18 4.31 14.99
CA LEU A 56 1.14 4.65 14.45
C LEU A 56 1.97 3.39 14.24
N LEU A 57 2.43 3.18 13.02
CA LEU A 57 3.40 2.15 12.64
C LEU A 57 4.71 2.84 12.26
N GLN A 58 5.80 2.47 12.94
CA GLN A 58 7.11 3.09 12.74
C GLN A 58 8.06 2.12 12.04
N GLN A 59 8.96 2.67 11.22
CA GLN A 59 10.00 1.92 10.50
C GLN A 59 9.43 0.68 9.79
N LEU A 60 8.46 0.92 8.90
CA LEU A 60 7.73 -0.12 8.19
C LEU A 60 8.67 -1.13 7.53
N ARG A 61 8.30 -2.40 7.62
CA ARG A 61 8.97 -3.50 6.93
C ARG A 61 8.01 -4.16 5.95
N TYR A 62 8.54 -4.89 4.98
CA TYR A 62 7.70 -5.59 4.00
C TYR A 62 6.68 -6.52 4.67
N GLU A 63 7.05 -7.13 5.80
CA GLU A 63 6.21 -8.03 6.57
C GLU A 63 5.07 -7.33 7.32
N ASP A 64 5.12 -6.00 7.45
CA ASP A 64 4.03 -5.22 8.05
C ASP A 64 2.82 -5.11 7.12
N SER A 65 2.99 -5.46 5.85
CA SER A 65 1.89 -5.58 4.91
C SER A 65 0.84 -6.56 5.42
N GLY A 66 -0.43 -6.17 5.28
CA GLY A 66 -1.54 -6.98 5.74
C GLY A 66 -2.80 -6.19 6.09
N ARG A 67 -3.70 -6.81 6.87
CA ARG A 67 -5.03 -6.26 7.17
C ARG A 67 -5.14 -5.77 8.61
N TYR A 68 -5.45 -4.49 8.75
CA TYR A 68 -5.59 -3.76 10.00
C TYR A 68 -7.04 -3.33 10.18
N SER A 69 -7.69 -3.79 11.24
CA SER A 69 -9.10 -3.57 11.50
C SER A 69 -9.27 -2.79 12.80
N CYS A 70 -10.11 -1.75 12.78
CA CYS A 70 -10.48 -1.02 13.99
C CYS A 70 -11.89 -1.40 14.46
N TYR A 71 -12.05 -1.50 15.77
CA TYR A 71 -13.27 -1.95 16.44
C TYR A 71 -13.72 -0.93 17.48
N VAL A 72 -15.02 -0.66 17.55
CA VAL A 72 -15.68 0.23 18.52
C VAL A 72 -16.75 -0.56 19.26
N GLY A 73 -16.65 -0.66 20.59
CA GLY A 73 -17.59 -1.47 21.39
C GLY A 73 -17.68 -2.94 20.93
N GLY A 74 -16.58 -3.50 20.41
CA GLY A 74 -16.53 -4.86 19.86
C GLY A 74 -17.04 -5.02 18.43
N ARG A 75 -17.55 -3.96 17.80
CA ARG A 75 -18.01 -3.98 16.39
C ARG A 75 -16.93 -3.49 15.44
N LEU A 76 -16.71 -4.20 14.34
CA LEU A 76 -15.80 -3.78 13.28
C LEU A 76 -16.32 -2.47 12.66
N LEU A 77 -15.48 -1.44 12.65
CA LEU A 77 -15.82 -0.13 12.07
C LEU A 77 -15.17 0.06 10.70
N ARG A 78 -13.87 -0.22 10.59
CA ARG A 78 -13.11 -0.10 9.34
C ARG A 78 -12.05 -1.19 9.26
N SER A 79 -11.78 -1.64 8.04
CA SER A 79 -10.69 -2.56 7.74
C SER A 79 -9.85 -1.96 6.63
N LEU A 80 -8.56 -1.81 6.88
CA LEU A 80 -7.58 -1.20 5.98
C LEU A 80 -6.56 -2.26 5.56
N ARG A 81 -6.18 -2.25 4.29
CA ARG A 81 -5.07 -3.04 3.77
C ARG A 81 -3.83 -2.16 3.69
N LEU A 82 -2.86 -2.43 4.55
CA LEU A 82 -1.54 -1.82 4.43
C LEU A 82 -0.72 -2.63 3.42
N LEU A 83 -0.20 -1.94 2.41
CA LEU A 83 0.76 -2.50 1.46
C LEU A 83 2.08 -1.75 1.61
N VAL A 84 3.10 -2.44 2.10
CA VAL A 84 4.44 -1.89 2.19
C VAL A 84 5.20 -2.27 0.94
N GLU A 85 5.38 -1.29 0.05
CA GLU A 85 6.06 -1.45 -1.23
C GLU A 85 6.92 -0.22 -1.54
N GLU A 86 7.97 -0.43 -2.31
CA GLU A 86 8.70 0.68 -2.91
C GLU A 86 7.89 1.24 -4.08
N PRO A 87 7.76 2.57 -4.20
CA PRO A 87 7.12 3.16 -5.36
C PRO A 87 7.81 2.70 -6.65
N PRO A 88 7.05 2.42 -7.71
CA PRO A 88 7.65 2.01 -8.98
C PRO A 88 8.55 3.12 -9.51
N GLU A 89 9.70 2.73 -10.06
CA GLU A 89 10.60 3.67 -10.73
C GLU A 89 9.91 4.31 -11.94
N THR A 90 10.24 5.59 -12.20
CA THR A 90 9.69 6.29 -13.36
C THR A 90 10.31 5.73 -14.65
N PRO A 91 9.49 5.30 -15.62
CA PRO A 91 10.02 4.68 -16.81
C PRO A 91 10.74 5.70 -17.70
N ARG A 92 12.03 5.51 -17.92
CA ARG A 92 12.82 6.19 -18.96
C ARG A 92 12.50 5.70 -20.38
N VAL A 93 11.44 6.25 -20.98
CA VAL A 93 11.03 5.91 -22.36
C VAL A 93 11.96 6.60 -23.37
N SER A 94 12.44 5.85 -24.35
CA SER A 94 13.21 6.34 -25.49
C SER A 94 12.42 6.09 -26.76
N CYS A 95 12.08 7.14 -27.50
CA CYS A 95 11.40 7.02 -28.77
C CYS A 95 12.31 7.54 -29.88
N TYR A 96 12.43 6.79 -30.96
CA TYR A 96 13.20 7.20 -32.12
C TYR A 96 12.55 6.71 -33.42
N ARG A 97 12.89 7.39 -34.51
CA ARG A 97 12.43 7.04 -35.85
C ARG A 97 13.63 7.06 -36.79
N ARG A 98 13.86 5.95 -37.48
CA ARG A 98 15.05 5.77 -38.35
C ARG A 98 14.97 6.54 -39.65
N SER A 99 13.76 6.73 -40.20
CA SER A 99 13.48 7.46 -41.44
C SER A 99 12.01 7.93 -41.45
N HIS A 100 11.68 8.90 -42.29
CA HIS A 100 10.33 9.49 -42.37
C HIS A 100 9.22 8.48 -42.73
N ASP A 101 9.55 7.42 -43.47
CA ASP A 101 8.65 6.36 -43.92
C ASP A 101 8.49 5.19 -42.92
N LYS A 102 9.13 5.28 -41.75
CA LYS A 102 9.07 4.24 -40.71
C LYS A 102 8.29 4.69 -39.49
N ASP A 103 7.73 3.71 -38.80
CA ASP A 103 7.03 3.93 -37.54
C ASP A 103 7.98 4.48 -36.46
N VAL A 104 7.40 5.20 -35.51
CA VAL A 104 8.11 5.66 -34.31
C VAL A 104 8.23 4.46 -33.37
N LEU A 105 9.47 4.04 -33.09
CA LEU A 105 9.73 2.98 -32.12
C LEU A 105 9.97 3.61 -30.76
N CYS A 106 9.11 3.31 -29.80
CA CYS A 106 9.29 3.64 -28.40
C CYS A 106 9.69 2.39 -27.63
N GLU A 107 10.84 2.44 -26.96
CA GLU A 107 11.34 1.39 -26.10
C GLU A 107 11.53 1.91 -24.68
N TRP A 108 11.47 0.98 -23.72
CA TRP A 108 11.74 1.26 -22.33
C TRP A 108 12.85 0.33 -21.81
N PRO A 109 14.14 0.74 -21.93
CA PRO A 109 15.24 -0.10 -21.48
C PRO A 109 15.30 -0.12 -19.94
N LEU A 110 15.00 -1.29 -19.37
CA LEU A 110 15.18 -1.59 -17.95
C LEU A 110 16.67 -1.49 -17.58
N ARG A 111 17.02 -0.60 -16.65
CA ARG A 111 18.39 -0.50 -16.11
C ARG A 111 18.61 -1.43 -14.90
N THR A 112 17.54 -1.74 -14.19
CA THR A 112 17.50 -2.57 -12.98
C THR A 112 16.27 -3.48 -13.06
N LYS A 113 16.29 -4.61 -12.35
CA LYS A 113 15.11 -5.47 -12.24
C LYS A 113 14.05 -4.71 -11.42
N PRO A 114 12.82 -4.53 -11.94
CA PRO A 114 11.81 -3.74 -11.25
C PRO A 114 11.34 -4.43 -9.96
N SER A 115 10.82 -3.66 -9.02
CA SER A 115 10.34 -4.18 -7.74
C SER A 115 9.22 -5.22 -7.93
N PRO A 116 9.11 -6.22 -7.03
CA PRO A 116 8.03 -7.20 -7.06
C PRO A 116 6.68 -6.48 -6.90
N GLY A 117 5.93 -6.31 -7.99
CA GLY A 117 4.66 -5.56 -8.00
C GLY A 117 4.57 -4.48 -9.07
N THR A 118 5.69 -4.09 -9.70
CA THR A 118 5.67 -3.15 -10.81
C THR A 118 4.99 -3.77 -12.04
N ARG A 119 3.88 -3.18 -12.49
CA ARG A 119 3.20 -3.53 -13.76
C ARG A 119 3.32 -2.37 -14.73
N ALA A 120 3.87 -2.63 -15.91
CA ALA A 120 3.79 -1.69 -17.03
C ALA A 120 2.38 -1.76 -17.62
N MET A 121 1.76 -0.61 -17.85
CA MET A 121 0.47 -0.50 -18.53
C MET A 121 0.62 0.45 -19.70
N LEU A 122 0.34 -0.04 -20.91
CA LEU A 122 0.26 0.77 -22.10
C LEU A 122 -1.17 1.28 -22.23
N TRP A 123 -1.35 2.59 -22.23
CA TRP A 123 -2.63 3.21 -22.54
C TRP A 123 -2.67 3.42 -24.06
N VAL A 124 -3.61 2.76 -24.73
CA VAL A 124 -3.86 2.88 -26.17
C VAL A 124 -5.11 3.72 -26.38
#